data_AF-A0A938QE93-F1
#
_entry.id   AF-A0A938QE93-F1
#
_cell.length_a   1.000
_cell.length_b   1.000
_cell.length_c   1.000
_cell.angle_alpha   90.00
_cell.angle_beta   90.00
_cell.angle_gamma   90.00
#
_symmetry.space_group_name_H-M   'P 1'
#
loop_
_entity.id
_entity.type
_entity.pdbx_description
1 polymer ?
#
loop_
_entity_poly.entity_id
_entity_poly.type
_entity_poly.pdbx_seq_one_letter_code
_entity_poly.pdbx_strand_id
1 'polypeptide(L)'
;MNLLLMGVNHKTAPVALREKLAAFIPDPEEAYRVLKAYPELSELILYTTCNRVEMLCVTEAVPEAESRLKAFFARDPEIASALEESLYVRRDQDAVQHLFRVAASLDSMVVGEPQVLGQIKEAYRQATSQNATGPIMNRLLHKSFSVAKRVRRETGIGDAAVSVSYAAVSLGKKIFGSLAGKNVLLLGAGEMAELALEHLRGQGVAQIVIANRTLDRGVRLAERFRGEAVSLEELDTQLLAVDILISSTGAPEYLLTRDQVKAAMRRR
;
A
#
# COMPACT_ATOMS: atom_id res chain seq x y z
N MET A 1 10.05 -25.12 16.63
CA MET A 1 9.53 -23.81 16.20
C MET A 1 9.66 -23.68 14.69
N ASN A 2 8.53 -23.48 14.01
CA ASN A 2 8.39 -23.35 12.57
C ASN A 2 7.96 -21.92 12.23
N LEU A 3 8.24 -21.46 11.01
CA LEU A 3 7.72 -20.20 10.49
C LEU A 3 6.51 -20.48 9.59
N LEU A 4 5.44 -19.72 9.79
CA LEU A 4 4.25 -19.79 8.96
C LEU A 4 3.90 -18.38 8.48
N LEU A 5 3.87 -18.21 7.15
CA LEU A 5 3.37 -17.01 6.52
C LEU A 5 2.07 -17.30 5.82
N MET A 6 1.07 -16.45 6.07
CA MET A 6 -0.25 -16.52 5.47
C MET A 6 -0.65 -15.14 4.97
N GLY A 7 -1.22 -15.07 3.78
CA GLY A 7 -1.78 -13.80 3.33
C GLY A 7 -2.38 -13.86 1.95
N VAL A 8 -2.72 -12.67 1.46
CA VAL A 8 -3.20 -12.42 0.11
C VAL A 8 -2.36 -11.35 -0.54
N ASN A 9 -2.30 -11.33 -1.87
CA ASN A 9 -1.64 -10.27 -2.61
C ASN A 9 -2.34 -10.00 -3.95
N HIS A 10 -1.86 -9.00 -4.68
CA HIS A 10 -2.39 -8.60 -5.99
C HIS A 10 -2.42 -9.69 -7.06
N LYS A 11 -1.70 -10.81 -6.89
CA LYS A 11 -1.72 -11.97 -7.81
C LYS A 11 -2.83 -12.96 -7.48
N THR A 12 -3.20 -13.05 -6.21
CA THR A 12 -4.16 -14.06 -5.72
C THR A 12 -5.52 -13.46 -5.37
N ALA A 13 -5.61 -12.15 -5.12
CA ALA A 13 -6.84 -11.50 -4.66
C ALA A 13 -7.17 -10.23 -5.47
N PRO A 14 -8.47 -10.04 -5.82
CA PRO A 14 -8.94 -8.79 -6.41
C PRO A 14 -8.77 -7.61 -5.45
N VAL A 15 -8.74 -6.38 -5.98
CA VAL A 15 -8.55 -5.16 -5.18
C VAL A 15 -9.60 -5.01 -4.08
N ALA A 16 -10.87 -5.30 -4.38
CA ALA A 16 -11.96 -5.19 -3.42
C ALA A 16 -11.76 -6.08 -2.18
N LEU A 17 -11.24 -7.31 -2.34
CA LEU A 17 -10.93 -8.18 -1.21
C LEU A 17 -9.75 -7.64 -0.39
N ARG A 18 -8.72 -7.12 -1.06
CA ARG A 18 -7.54 -6.55 -0.38
C ARG A 18 -7.89 -5.29 0.42
N GLU A 19 -8.76 -4.44 -0.11
CA GLU A 19 -9.28 -3.25 0.58
C GLU A 19 -10.10 -3.64 1.81
N LYS A 20 -11.00 -4.64 1.70
CA LYS A 20 -11.73 -5.18 2.84
C LYS A 20 -10.80 -5.73 3.93
N LEU A 21 -9.79 -6.50 3.56
CA LEU A 21 -8.81 -7.04 4.51
C LEU A 21 -7.98 -5.95 5.18
N ALA A 22 -7.59 -4.91 4.44
CA ALA A 22 -6.89 -3.77 5.00
C ALA A 22 -7.78 -2.98 5.99
N ALA A 23 -9.06 -2.79 5.65
CA ALA A 23 -10.04 -2.11 6.49
C ALA A 23 -10.46 -2.95 7.72
N PHE A 24 -10.36 -4.28 7.64
CA PHE A 24 -10.62 -5.20 8.75
C PHE A 24 -9.60 -5.07 9.88
N ILE A 25 -8.43 -4.51 9.60
CA ILE A 25 -7.38 -4.20 10.58
C ILE A 25 -7.27 -2.67 10.69
N PRO A 26 -8.30 -1.97 11.19
CA PRO A 26 -8.26 -0.51 11.28
C PRO A 26 -7.31 -0.05 12.40
N ASP A 27 -7.15 -0.88 13.43
CA ASP A 27 -6.27 -0.68 14.56
C ASP A 27 -5.34 -1.90 14.75
N PRO A 28 -4.04 -1.76 14.47
CA PRO A 28 -3.06 -2.81 14.73
C PRO A 28 -3.06 -3.29 16.19
N GLU A 29 -3.33 -2.42 17.18
CA GLU A 29 -3.30 -2.80 18.59
C GLU A 29 -4.37 -3.83 18.93
N GLU A 30 -5.60 -3.63 18.48
CA GLU A 30 -6.68 -4.60 18.64
C GLU A 30 -6.39 -5.91 17.90
N ALA A 31 -5.84 -5.83 16.68
CA ALA A 31 -5.43 -7.03 15.96
C ALA A 31 -4.42 -7.85 16.77
N TYR A 32 -3.35 -7.22 17.28
CA TYR A 32 -2.36 -7.90 18.11
C TYR A 32 -2.93 -8.41 19.42
N ARG A 33 -3.85 -7.68 20.07
CA ARG A 33 -4.52 -8.12 21.30
C ARG A 33 -5.26 -9.45 21.10
N VAL A 34 -6.03 -9.57 20.01
CA VAL A 34 -6.73 -10.82 19.69
C VAL A 34 -5.75 -11.93 19.31
N LEU A 35 -4.77 -11.64 18.46
CA LEU A 35 -3.88 -12.66 17.92
C LEU A 35 -2.92 -13.23 18.97
N LYS A 36 -2.44 -12.39 19.89
CA LYS A 36 -1.59 -12.83 21.01
C LYS A 36 -2.33 -13.69 22.03
N ALA A 37 -3.66 -13.71 22.01
CA ALA A 37 -4.44 -14.60 22.86
C ALA A 37 -4.40 -16.07 22.37
N TYR A 38 -3.93 -16.31 21.15
CA TYR A 38 -3.77 -17.66 20.61
C TYR A 38 -2.43 -18.26 21.07
N PRO A 39 -2.44 -19.30 21.94
CA PRO A 39 -1.21 -19.89 22.46
C PRO A 39 -0.35 -20.55 21.39
N GLU A 40 -0.96 -20.89 20.24
CA GLU A 40 -0.27 -21.49 19.11
C GLU A 40 0.61 -20.48 18.34
N LEU A 41 0.48 -19.17 18.62
CA LEU A 41 1.25 -18.10 17.99
C LEU A 41 2.29 -17.52 18.97
N SER A 42 3.53 -18.02 18.92
CA SER A 42 4.60 -17.60 19.84
C SER A 42 5.14 -16.20 19.52
N GLU A 43 5.29 -15.89 18.23
CA GLU A 43 5.71 -14.58 17.74
C GLU A 43 4.91 -14.25 16.48
N LEU A 44 4.62 -12.97 16.23
CA LEU A 44 3.76 -12.55 15.14
C LEU A 44 4.10 -11.16 14.63
N ILE A 45 4.04 -10.99 13.31
CA ILE A 45 3.97 -9.71 12.63
C ILE A 45 2.86 -9.74 11.58
N LEU A 46 2.12 -8.65 11.48
CA LEU A 46 1.10 -8.38 10.48
C LEU A 46 1.50 -7.12 9.73
N TYR A 47 1.50 -7.17 8.40
CA TYR A 47 1.73 -6.00 7.56
C TYR A 47 0.75 -5.92 6.40
N THR A 48 0.32 -4.69 6.16
CA THR A 48 -0.64 -4.33 5.13
C THR A 48 -0.02 -3.28 4.23
N THR A 49 -0.19 -3.46 2.93
CA THR A 49 0.18 -2.50 1.89
C THR A 49 -1.00 -2.35 0.94
N CYS A 50 -0.88 -1.47 -0.06
CA CYS A 50 -1.88 -1.39 -1.13
C CYS A 50 -2.02 -2.70 -1.95
N ASN A 51 -1.04 -3.60 -1.90
CA ASN A 51 -0.95 -4.79 -2.77
C ASN A 51 -0.96 -6.13 -2.04
N ARG A 52 -0.95 -6.14 -0.71
CA ARG A 52 -0.91 -7.37 0.11
C ARG A 52 -1.31 -7.12 1.56
N VAL A 53 -1.87 -8.16 2.16
CA VAL A 53 -2.11 -8.29 3.61
C VAL A 53 -1.50 -9.63 4.01
N GLU A 54 -0.50 -9.60 4.86
CA GLU A 54 0.26 -10.79 5.24
C GLU A 54 0.55 -10.84 6.74
N MET A 55 0.52 -12.06 7.26
CA MET A 55 0.82 -12.42 8.63
C MET A 55 1.95 -13.44 8.62
N LEU A 56 2.99 -13.19 9.40
CA LEU A 56 4.09 -14.11 9.59
C LEU A 56 4.18 -14.43 11.08
N CYS A 57 4.11 -15.71 11.44
CA CYS A 57 4.19 -16.16 12.82
C CYS A 57 5.23 -17.25 13.03
N VAL A 58 5.63 -17.38 14.30
CA VAL A 58 6.40 -18.50 14.83
C VAL A 58 5.44 -19.40 15.61
N THR A 59 5.46 -20.69 15.32
CA THR A 59 4.56 -21.66 15.95
C THR A 59 5.22 -23.03 16.12
N GLU A 60 4.76 -23.81 17.10
CA GLU A 60 5.09 -25.24 17.21
C GLU A 60 4.02 -26.14 16.60
N ALA A 61 2.83 -25.60 16.35
CA ALA A 61 1.63 -26.31 15.92
C ALA A 61 1.08 -25.67 14.63
N VAL A 62 1.69 -26.01 13.50
CA VAL A 62 1.43 -25.35 12.21
C VAL A 62 -0.05 -25.44 11.77
N PRO A 63 -0.72 -26.62 11.80
CA PRO A 63 -2.12 -26.71 11.41
C PRO A 63 -3.05 -25.83 12.27
N GLU A 64 -2.81 -25.79 13.58
CA GLU A 64 -3.59 -25.03 14.53
C GLU A 64 -3.37 -23.52 14.34
N ALA A 65 -2.11 -23.08 14.20
CA ALA A 65 -1.79 -21.70 13.88
C ALA A 65 -2.45 -21.25 12.56
N GLU A 66 -2.40 -22.09 11.52
CA GLU A 66 -3.08 -21.82 10.24
C GLU A 66 -4.59 -21.66 10.45
N SER A 67 -5.22 -22.54 11.23
CA SER A 67 -6.64 -22.44 11.57
C SER A 67 -6.98 -21.18 12.37
N ARG A 68 -6.13 -20.76 13.31
CA ARG A 68 -6.33 -19.53 14.11
C ARG A 68 -6.23 -18.27 13.26
N LEU A 69 -5.24 -18.22 12.37
CA LEU A 69 -5.08 -17.09 11.45
C LEU A 69 -6.25 -16.98 10.47
N LYS A 70 -6.77 -18.11 9.95
CA LYS A 70 -8.01 -18.12 9.15
C LYS A 70 -9.21 -17.64 9.98
N ALA A 71 -9.37 -18.15 11.20
CA ALA A 71 -10.46 -17.76 12.09
C ALA A 71 -10.41 -16.26 12.44
N PHE A 72 -9.23 -15.66 12.54
CA PHE A 72 -9.06 -14.23 12.78
C PHE A 72 -9.74 -13.39 11.69
N PHE A 73 -9.56 -13.74 10.41
CA PHE A 73 -10.21 -13.06 9.29
C PHE A 73 -11.66 -13.50 9.09
N ALA A 74 -12.01 -14.73 9.46
CA ALA A 74 -13.36 -15.26 9.33
C ALA A 74 -14.41 -14.63 10.27
N ARG A 75 -13.99 -13.70 11.15
CA ARG A 75 -14.92 -12.88 11.96
C ARG A 75 -15.76 -11.93 11.10
N ASP A 76 -15.33 -11.67 9.86
CA ASP A 76 -16.15 -11.07 8.82
C ASP A 76 -16.58 -12.16 7.82
N PRO A 77 -17.90 -12.46 7.71
CA PRO A 77 -18.39 -13.51 6.81
C PRO A 77 -18.10 -13.27 5.32
N GLU A 78 -18.07 -12.00 4.89
CA GLU A 78 -17.78 -11.68 3.49
C GLU A 78 -16.30 -11.95 3.18
N ILE A 79 -15.41 -11.60 4.12
CA ILE A 79 -13.99 -11.92 4.01
C ILE A 79 -13.78 -13.43 4.02
N ALA A 80 -14.42 -14.16 4.94
CA ALA A 80 -14.27 -15.61 5.09
C ALA A 80 -14.48 -16.34 3.76
N SER A 81 -15.58 -16.03 3.07
CA SER A 81 -15.97 -16.67 1.80
C SER A 81 -14.97 -16.43 0.66
N ALA A 82 -14.42 -15.22 0.56
CA ALA A 82 -13.52 -14.83 -0.52
C ALA A 82 -12.05 -15.17 -0.23
N LEU A 83 -11.71 -15.35 1.06
CA LEU A 83 -10.35 -15.60 1.51
C LEU A 83 -9.85 -16.97 1.07
N GLU A 84 -10.68 -18.01 1.14
CA GLU A 84 -10.26 -19.40 0.95
C GLU A 84 -9.61 -19.66 -0.43
N GLU A 85 -10.16 -19.07 -1.49
CA GLU A 85 -9.60 -19.19 -2.85
C GLU A 85 -8.39 -18.30 -3.11
N SER A 86 -8.23 -17.22 -2.32
CA SER A 86 -7.21 -16.18 -2.54
C SER A 86 -5.99 -16.32 -1.62
N LEU A 87 -6.10 -17.14 -0.58
CA LEU A 87 -5.08 -17.31 0.44
C LEU A 87 -3.90 -18.12 -0.08
N TYR A 88 -2.69 -17.68 0.21
CA TYR A 88 -1.51 -18.54 0.11
C TYR A 88 -0.84 -18.70 1.46
N VAL A 89 -0.21 -19.86 1.61
CA VAL A 89 0.55 -20.24 2.79
C VAL A 89 1.97 -20.59 2.37
N ARG A 90 2.96 -20.08 3.11
CA ARG A 90 4.37 -20.41 2.96
C ARG A 90 4.90 -20.87 4.32
N ARG A 91 5.75 -21.90 4.32
CA ARG A 91 6.30 -22.50 5.54
C ARG A 91 7.82 -22.39 5.53
N ASP A 92 8.39 -22.14 6.70
CA ASP A 92 9.83 -22.18 6.98
C ASP A 92 10.65 -21.42 5.94
N GLN A 93 11.46 -22.13 5.17
CA GLN A 93 12.35 -21.54 4.17
C GLN A 93 11.59 -20.76 3.10
N ASP A 94 10.40 -21.20 2.70
CA ASP A 94 9.59 -20.49 1.71
C ASP A 94 9.05 -19.17 2.27
N ALA A 95 8.69 -19.14 3.55
CA ALA A 95 8.26 -17.92 4.22
C ALA A 95 9.42 -16.90 4.31
N VAL A 96 10.63 -17.38 4.64
CA VAL A 96 11.85 -16.54 4.67
C VAL A 96 12.17 -15.99 3.28
N GLN A 97 12.18 -16.85 2.26
CA GLN A 97 12.44 -16.43 0.88
C GLN A 97 11.41 -15.42 0.39
N HIS A 98 10.13 -15.65 0.68
CA HIS A 98 9.04 -14.74 0.35
C HIS A 98 9.24 -13.38 1.01
N LEU A 99 9.46 -13.34 2.33
CA LEU A 99 9.71 -12.10 3.06
C LEU A 99 10.91 -11.33 2.47
N PHE A 100 12.00 -12.01 2.11
CA PHE A 100 13.16 -11.36 1.50
C PHE A 100 12.84 -10.78 0.13
N ARG A 101 12.08 -11.50 -0.71
CA ARG A 101 11.62 -11.02 -2.01
C ARG A 101 10.70 -9.81 -1.87
N VAL A 102 9.74 -9.85 -0.95
CA VAL A 102 8.83 -8.73 -0.70
C VAL A 102 9.60 -7.52 -0.14
N ALA A 103 10.44 -7.71 0.87
CA ALA A 103 11.24 -6.62 1.45
C ALA A 103 12.22 -6.00 0.45
N ALA A 104 12.76 -6.79 -0.48
CA ALA A 104 13.59 -6.31 -1.58
C ALA A 104 12.79 -5.74 -2.76
N SER A 105 11.45 -5.73 -2.69
CA SER A 105 10.53 -5.31 -3.74
C SER A 105 10.65 -6.12 -5.05
N LEU A 106 11.08 -7.38 -4.96
CA LEU A 106 11.14 -8.34 -6.07
C LEU A 106 9.78 -9.00 -6.33
N ASP A 107 8.99 -9.16 -5.27
CA ASP A 107 7.59 -9.59 -5.37
C ASP A 107 6.70 -8.38 -5.07
N SER A 108 6.62 -7.46 -6.02
CA SER A 108 5.78 -6.25 -5.94
C SER A 108 5.13 -6.02 -7.29
N MET A 109 3.95 -5.39 -7.32
CA MET A 109 3.32 -4.96 -8.59
C MET A 109 4.26 -4.01 -9.34
N VAL A 110 4.98 -3.18 -8.59
CA VAL A 110 6.05 -2.33 -9.10
C VAL A 110 7.37 -2.79 -8.48
N VAL A 111 8.19 -3.45 -9.29
CA VAL A 111 9.48 -3.97 -8.86
C VAL A 111 10.45 -2.82 -8.55
N GLY A 112 11.11 -2.87 -7.40
CA GLY A 112 12.09 -1.85 -6.97
C GLY A 112 11.52 -0.72 -6.12
N GLU A 113 10.22 -0.69 -5.89
CA GLU A 113 9.53 0.36 -5.11
C GLU A 113 10.09 0.47 -3.65
N PRO A 114 10.55 1.66 -3.18
CA PRO A 114 11.13 1.87 -1.85
C PRO A 114 10.18 1.67 -0.67
N GLN A 115 8.88 1.87 -0.90
CA GLN A 115 7.87 1.95 0.15
C GLN A 115 7.67 0.63 0.90
N VAL A 116 7.75 -0.51 0.20
CA VAL A 116 7.45 -1.83 0.79
C VAL A 116 8.37 -2.14 1.98
N LEU A 117 9.67 -1.84 1.87
CA LEU A 117 10.62 -2.03 2.97
C LEU A 117 10.29 -1.11 4.16
N GLY A 118 9.85 0.12 3.89
CA GLY A 118 9.42 1.07 4.91
C GLY A 118 8.19 0.56 5.68
N GLN A 119 7.20 0.04 4.95
CA GLN A 119 5.98 -0.53 5.52
C GLN A 119 6.25 -1.75 6.40
N ILE A 120 7.16 -2.66 5.99
CA ILE A 120 7.54 -3.80 6.84
C ILE A 120 8.27 -3.34 8.11
N LYS A 121 9.12 -2.31 8.02
CA LYS A 121 9.78 -1.73 9.20
C LYS A 121 8.80 -1.06 10.15
N GLU A 122 7.74 -0.45 9.63
CA GLU A 122 6.66 0.12 10.43
C GLU A 122 5.88 -0.97 11.16
N ALA A 123 5.44 -2.00 10.42
CA ALA A 123 4.79 -3.16 10.99
C ALA A 123 5.64 -3.85 12.07
N TYR A 124 6.96 -3.93 11.86
CA TYR A 124 7.89 -4.43 12.87
C TYR A 124 7.87 -3.58 14.14
N ARG A 125 7.97 -2.25 14.01
CA ARG A 125 7.91 -1.33 15.17
C ARG A 125 6.59 -1.47 15.94
N GLN A 126 5.46 -1.59 15.23
CA GLN A 126 4.15 -1.84 15.83
C GLN A 126 4.08 -3.20 16.54
N ALA A 127 4.55 -4.28 15.90
CA ALA A 127 4.57 -5.61 16.50
C ALA A 127 5.44 -5.64 17.77
N THR A 128 6.60 -4.98 17.75
CA THR A 128 7.48 -4.88 18.91
C THR A 128 6.88 -4.03 20.02
N SER A 129 6.22 -2.90 19.73
CA SER A 129 5.55 -2.10 20.77
C SER A 129 4.41 -2.86 21.46
N GLN A 130 3.78 -3.79 20.74
CA GLN A 130 2.75 -4.69 21.28
C GLN A 130 3.33 -5.95 21.94
N ASN A 131 4.65 -6.08 22.07
CA ASN A 131 5.32 -7.29 22.57
C ASN A 131 4.86 -8.57 21.84
N ALA A 132 4.63 -8.49 20.53
CA ALA A 132 4.22 -9.61 19.68
C ALA A 132 5.40 -10.32 19.01
N THR A 133 6.59 -9.72 19.03
CA THR A 133 7.81 -10.27 18.41
C THR A 133 8.76 -10.84 19.46
N GLY A 134 9.53 -11.86 19.08
CA GLY A 134 10.58 -12.45 19.92
C GLY A 134 11.90 -12.65 19.15
N PRO A 135 12.82 -13.46 19.69
CA PRO A 135 14.17 -13.62 19.13
C PRO A 135 14.20 -14.09 17.68
N ILE A 136 13.27 -14.96 17.27
CA ILE A 136 13.25 -15.55 15.93
C ILE A 136 12.79 -14.51 14.90
N MET A 137 11.66 -13.85 15.16
CA MET A 137 11.09 -12.81 14.31
C MET A 137 12.01 -11.60 14.20
N ASN A 138 12.60 -11.16 15.33
CA ASN A 138 13.53 -10.04 15.36
C ASN A 138 14.75 -10.31 14.46
N ARG A 139 15.34 -11.51 14.57
CA ARG A 139 16.48 -11.90 13.75
C ARG A 139 16.10 -11.97 12.27
N LEU A 140 14.94 -12.53 11.95
CA LEU A 140 14.46 -12.67 10.57
C LEU A 140 14.20 -11.31 9.91
N LEU A 141 13.52 -10.39 10.60
CA LEU A 141 13.22 -9.05 10.09
C LEU A 141 14.49 -8.20 9.95
N HIS A 142 15.41 -8.23 10.92
CA HIS A 142 16.69 -7.54 10.77
C HIS A 142 17.50 -8.09 9.59
N LYS A 143 17.45 -9.41 9.36
CA LYS A 143 18.08 -10.01 8.18
C LYS A 143 17.40 -9.59 6.89
N SER A 144 16.06 -9.55 6.84
CA SER A 144 15.32 -9.11 5.65
C SER A 144 15.65 -7.67 5.29
N PHE A 145 15.78 -6.76 6.27
CA PHE A 145 16.17 -5.37 6.04
C PHE A 145 17.59 -5.26 5.47
N SER A 146 18.52 -6.09 5.96
CA SER A 146 19.90 -6.13 5.48
C SER A 146 19.97 -6.69 4.05
N VAL A 147 19.22 -7.74 3.75
CA VAL A 147 19.11 -8.34 2.42
C VAL A 147 18.50 -7.35 1.43
N ALA A 148 17.41 -6.67 1.78
CA ALA A 148 16.78 -5.67 0.92
C ALA A 148 17.72 -4.52 0.57
N LYS A 149 18.46 -3.99 1.56
CA LYS A 149 19.50 -2.96 1.33
C LYS A 149 20.61 -3.47 0.40
N ARG A 150 21.05 -4.72 0.59
CA ARG A 150 22.08 -5.35 -0.22
C ARG A 150 21.64 -5.50 -1.68
N VAL A 151 20.43 -6.03 -1.91
CA VAL A 151 19.85 -6.18 -3.25
C VAL A 151 19.79 -4.82 -3.95
N ARG A 152 19.27 -3.78 -3.29
CA ARG A 152 19.23 -2.42 -3.85
C ARG A 152 20.61 -1.93 -4.29
N ARG A 153 21.58 -2.00 -3.39
CA ARG A 153 22.94 -1.50 -3.65
C ARG A 153 23.68 -2.30 -4.73
N GLU A 154 23.50 -3.61 -4.78
CA GLU A 154 24.30 -4.50 -5.65
C GLU A 154 23.65 -4.75 -7.02
N THR A 155 22.37 -4.42 -7.20
CA THR A 155 21.65 -4.68 -8.47
C THR A 155 21.14 -3.42 -9.17
N GLY A 156 21.12 -2.28 -8.49
CA GLY A 156 20.53 -1.05 -9.01
C GLY A 156 19.00 -1.11 -9.16
N ILE A 157 18.32 -2.11 -8.57
CA ILE A 157 16.87 -2.27 -8.68
C ILE A 157 16.07 -1.07 -8.15
N GLY A 158 16.70 -0.22 -7.31
CA GLY A 158 16.11 1.01 -6.79
C GLY A 158 16.52 2.28 -7.53
N ASP A 159 17.34 2.18 -8.59
CA ASP A 159 17.93 3.33 -9.28
C ASP A 159 16.96 3.95 -10.29
N ALA A 160 16.04 3.15 -10.82
CA ALA A 160 14.92 3.66 -11.59
C ALA A 160 13.81 4.13 -10.63
N ALA A 161 13.22 5.29 -10.93
CA ALA A 161 12.05 5.79 -10.21
C ALA A 161 10.81 4.97 -10.62
N VAL A 162 10.75 3.73 -10.16
CA VAL A 162 9.62 2.83 -10.39
C VAL A 162 8.73 2.89 -9.15
N SER A 163 7.60 3.57 -9.27
CA SER A 163 6.53 3.63 -8.26
C SER A 163 5.18 3.38 -8.92
N VAL A 164 4.14 3.08 -8.13
CA VAL A 164 2.77 3.02 -8.66
C VAL A 164 2.37 4.37 -9.29
N SER A 165 2.82 5.47 -8.70
CA SER A 165 2.62 6.81 -9.25
C SER A 165 3.30 7.02 -10.61
N TYR A 166 4.53 6.53 -10.79
CA TYR A 166 5.21 6.52 -12.08
C TYR A 166 4.44 5.71 -13.13
N ALA A 167 3.95 4.52 -12.74
CA ALA A 167 3.15 3.67 -13.62
C ALA A 167 1.86 4.37 -14.05
N ALA A 168 1.18 5.08 -13.13
CA ALA A 168 0.00 5.88 -13.42
C ALA A 168 0.28 7.02 -14.41
N VAL A 169 1.38 7.76 -14.22
CA VAL A 169 1.82 8.82 -15.15
C VAL A 169 2.17 8.24 -16.52
N SER A 170 2.88 7.10 -16.55
CA SER A 170 3.22 6.39 -17.79
C SER A 170 2.00 5.90 -18.54
N LEU A 171 0.97 5.43 -17.83
CA LEU A 171 -0.32 5.06 -18.40
C LEU A 171 -1.02 6.29 -19.00
N GLY A 172 -1.05 7.42 -18.29
CA GLY A 172 -1.57 8.68 -18.81
C GLY A 172 -0.90 9.07 -20.12
N LYS A 173 0.44 8.95 -20.21
CA LYS A 173 1.18 9.23 -21.44
C LYS A 173 0.77 8.31 -22.60
N LYS A 174 0.52 7.02 -22.35
CA LYS A 174 0.01 6.10 -23.38
C LYS A 174 -1.37 6.49 -23.88
N ILE A 175 -2.24 7.01 -23.00
CA ILE A 175 -3.60 7.43 -23.34
C ILE A 175 -3.59 8.74 -24.15
N PHE A 176 -2.82 9.74 -23.70
CA PHE A 176 -2.82 11.08 -24.31
C PHE A 176 -1.73 11.29 -25.38
N GLY A 177 -0.80 10.34 -25.54
CA GLY A 177 0.42 10.47 -26.35
C GLY A 177 1.47 11.37 -25.69
N SER A 178 1.07 12.58 -25.31
CA SER A 178 1.88 13.55 -24.56
C SER A 178 1.10 14.13 -23.39
N LEU A 179 1.80 14.36 -22.28
CA LEU A 179 1.27 15.08 -21.12
C LEU A 179 1.62 16.57 -21.15
N ALA A 180 2.43 16.99 -22.14
CA ALA A 180 2.78 18.39 -22.30
C ALA A 180 1.53 19.23 -22.55
N GLY A 181 1.37 20.32 -21.81
CA GLY A 181 0.22 21.20 -21.95
C GLY A 181 -1.06 20.72 -21.23
N LYS A 182 -1.03 19.59 -20.53
CA LYS A 182 -2.20 19.06 -19.82
C LYS A 182 -2.36 19.66 -18.43
N ASN A 183 -3.61 19.83 -18.00
CA ASN A 183 -3.97 20.26 -16.65
C ASN A 183 -4.21 19.04 -15.76
N VAL A 184 -3.52 18.96 -14.63
CA VAL A 184 -3.62 17.82 -13.72
C VAL A 184 -4.15 18.24 -12.36
N LEU A 185 -5.11 17.48 -11.85
CA LEU A 185 -5.59 17.56 -10.48
C LEU A 185 -5.10 16.37 -9.67
N LEU A 186 -4.45 16.63 -8.54
CA LEU A 186 -4.14 15.64 -7.54
C LEU A 186 -5.12 15.76 -6.38
N LEU A 187 -5.83 14.66 -6.11
CA LEU A 187 -6.67 14.52 -4.94
C LEU A 187 -5.86 13.80 -3.87
N GLY A 188 -5.38 14.54 -2.87
CA GLY A 188 -4.50 14.08 -1.81
C GLY A 188 -3.09 14.68 -1.88
N ALA A 189 -2.44 14.77 -0.72
CA ALA A 189 -1.07 15.30 -0.57
C ALA A 189 -0.17 14.35 0.25
N GLY A 190 -0.28 13.05 0.01
CA GLY A 190 0.58 12.02 0.61
C GLY A 190 1.85 11.75 -0.20
N GLU A 191 2.70 10.85 0.29
CA GLU A 191 3.96 10.46 -0.36
C GLU A 191 3.76 10.00 -1.82
N MET A 192 2.70 9.24 -2.10
CA MET A 192 2.40 8.79 -3.45
C MET A 192 1.96 9.94 -4.38
N ALA A 193 1.27 10.94 -3.85
CA ALA A 193 0.90 12.14 -4.61
C ALA A 193 2.17 12.95 -4.97
N GLU A 194 3.10 13.08 -4.03
CA GLU A 194 4.38 13.74 -4.23
C GLU A 194 5.21 13.07 -5.35
N LEU A 195 5.32 11.75 -5.34
CA LEU A 195 5.99 11.00 -6.42
C LEU A 195 5.31 11.18 -7.78
N ALA A 196 3.97 11.23 -7.80
CA ALA A 196 3.23 11.50 -9.04
C ALA A 196 3.59 12.89 -9.59
N LEU A 197 3.70 13.90 -8.73
CA LEU A 197 4.07 15.27 -9.12
C LEU A 197 5.48 15.37 -9.69
N GLU A 198 6.46 14.71 -9.08
CA GLU A 198 7.84 14.65 -9.58
C GLU A 198 7.86 14.16 -11.03
N HIS A 199 7.10 13.10 -11.32
CA HIS A 199 7.00 12.55 -12.66
C HIS A 199 6.21 13.42 -13.63
N LEU A 200 5.07 13.97 -13.21
CA LEU A 200 4.24 14.84 -14.05
C LEU A 200 4.97 16.11 -14.46
N ARG A 201 5.69 16.75 -13.53
CA ARG A 201 6.51 17.93 -13.81
C ARG A 201 7.57 17.63 -14.85
N GLY A 202 8.22 16.47 -14.75
CA GLY A 202 9.19 15.99 -15.75
C GLY A 202 8.59 15.77 -17.15
N GLN A 203 7.26 15.67 -17.28
CA GLN A 203 6.56 15.50 -18.57
C GLN A 203 5.96 16.81 -19.15
N GLY A 204 6.16 17.96 -18.49
CA GLY A 204 5.77 19.27 -19.05
C GLY A 204 4.28 19.62 -18.97
N VAL A 205 3.57 19.10 -17.96
CA VAL A 205 2.17 19.48 -17.68
C VAL A 205 2.03 21.00 -17.49
N ALA A 206 0.92 21.58 -17.95
CA ALA A 206 0.70 23.04 -17.93
C ALA A 206 0.36 23.54 -16.53
N GLN A 207 -0.57 22.86 -15.87
CA GLN A 207 -1.06 23.22 -14.54
C GLN A 207 -1.15 22.00 -13.64
N ILE A 208 -0.87 22.24 -12.37
CA ILE A 208 -0.97 21.26 -11.29
C ILE A 208 -1.85 21.89 -10.22
N VAL A 209 -2.98 21.25 -9.95
CA VAL A 209 -3.91 21.63 -8.88
C VAL A 209 -3.88 20.51 -7.84
N ILE A 210 -3.81 20.86 -6.56
CA ILE A 210 -3.75 19.91 -5.45
C ILE A 210 -4.93 20.17 -4.52
N ALA A 211 -5.88 19.25 -4.51
CA ALA A 211 -7.01 19.25 -3.59
C ALA A 211 -6.71 18.30 -2.43
N ASN A 212 -6.78 18.78 -1.19
CA ASN A 212 -6.49 17.94 -0.02
C ASN A 212 -7.38 18.30 1.18
N ARG A 213 -7.72 17.30 2.01
CA ARG A 213 -8.54 17.50 3.22
C ARG A 213 -7.92 18.50 4.18
N THR A 214 -6.62 18.43 4.38
CA THR A 214 -5.86 19.42 5.17
C THR A 214 -5.20 20.38 4.19
N LEU A 215 -5.77 21.58 4.03
CA LEU A 215 -5.32 22.57 3.06
C LEU A 215 -3.82 22.87 3.19
N ASP A 216 -3.31 23.04 4.41
CA ASP A 216 -1.88 23.31 4.66
C ASP A 216 -0.93 22.27 4.05
N ARG A 217 -1.33 20.99 4.04
CA ARG A 217 -0.52 19.95 3.38
C ARG A 217 -0.53 20.12 1.86
N GLY A 218 -1.68 20.48 1.30
CA GLY A 218 -1.82 20.79 -0.12
C GLY A 218 -0.99 22.00 -0.52
N VAL A 219 -1.04 23.09 0.26
CA VAL A 219 -0.27 24.33 0.03
C VAL A 219 1.23 24.05 0.00
N ARG A 220 1.77 23.36 1.02
CA ARG A 220 3.21 23.02 1.05
C ARG A 220 3.65 22.19 -0.16
N LEU A 221 2.79 21.26 -0.61
CA LEU A 221 3.10 20.45 -1.78
C LEU A 221 3.02 21.29 -3.07
N ALA A 222 2.01 22.15 -3.19
CA ALA A 222 1.83 23.05 -4.33
C ALA A 222 3.03 24.02 -4.47
N GLU A 223 3.51 24.60 -3.37
CA GLU A 223 4.68 25.47 -3.36
C GLU A 223 5.93 24.78 -3.92
N ARG A 224 6.21 23.54 -3.49
CA ARG A 224 7.36 22.75 -3.97
C ARG A 224 7.29 22.45 -5.47
N PHE A 225 6.09 22.20 -5.99
CA PHE A 225 5.89 21.76 -7.38
C PHE A 225 5.38 22.86 -8.30
N ARG A 226 5.32 24.11 -7.83
CA ARG A 226 4.76 25.28 -8.54
C ARG A 226 3.35 24.99 -9.08
N GLY A 227 2.52 24.40 -8.24
CA GLY A 227 1.10 24.19 -8.48
C GLY A 227 0.24 25.15 -7.66
N GLU A 228 -1.06 24.90 -7.69
CA GLU A 228 -2.08 25.60 -6.91
C GLU A 228 -2.72 24.62 -5.91
N ALA A 229 -2.93 25.06 -4.68
CA ALA A 229 -3.65 24.28 -3.69
C ALA A 229 -5.09 24.80 -3.57
N VAL A 230 -6.04 23.89 -3.59
CA VAL A 230 -7.47 24.19 -3.49
C VAL A 230 -8.10 23.37 -2.36
N SER A 231 -9.22 23.84 -1.85
CA SER A 231 -10.02 23.07 -0.92
C SER A 231 -10.71 21.88 -1.61
N LEU A 232 -11.14 20.88 -0.83
CA LEU A 232 -11.94 19.77 -1.37
C LEU A 232 -13.32 20.23 -1.86
N GLU A 233 -13.83 21.36 -1.35
CA GLU A 233 -15.12 21.92 -1.75
C GLU A 233 -15.07 22.45 -3.20
N GLU A 234 -13.89 22.84 -3.66
CA GLU A 234 -13.66 23.33 -5.03
C GLU A 234 -13.48 22.19 -6.05
N LEU A 235 -13.49 20.93 -5.61
CA LEU A 235 -13.26 19.77 -6.47
C LEU A 235 -14.15 19.76 -7.71
N ASP A 236 -15.45 20.02 -7.54
CA ASP A 236 -16.42 20.02 -8.64
C ASP A 236 -16.11 21.06 -9.72
N THR A 237 -15.62 22.23 -9.32
CA THR A 237 -15.20 23.29 -10.24
C THR A 237 -13.93 22.87 -10.99
N GLN A 238 -12.96 22.29 -10.28
CA GLN A 238 -11.70 21.86 -10.89
C GLN A 238 -11.88 20.71 -11.89
N LEU A 239 -12.86 19.82 -11.68
CA LEU A 239 -13.20 18.73 -12.62
C LEU A 239 -13.54 19.23 -14.04
N LEU A 240 -13.98 20.49 -14.18
CA LEU A 240 -14.30 21.08 -15.48
C LEU A 240 -13.05 21.47 -16.28
N ALA A 241 -11.95 21.82 -15.59
CA ALA A 241 -10.75 22.40 -16.19
C ALA A 241 -9.58 21.43 -16.34
N VAL A 242 -9.66 20.25 -15.72
CA VAL A 242 -8.55 19.29 -15.65
C VAL A 242 -8.66 18.21 -16.73
N ASP A 243 -7.53 17.79 -17.29
CA ASP A 243 -7.45 16.68 -18.24
C ASP A 243 -7.23 15.34 -17.53
N ILE A 244 -6.52 15.38 -16.39
CA ILE A 244 -6.08 14.20 -15.66
C ILE A 244 -6.36 14.42 -14.18
N LEU A 245 -7.01 13.45 -13.53
CA LEU A 245 -7.17 13.40 -12.09
C LEU A 245 -6.40 12.20 -11.56
N ILE A 246 -5.50 12.43 -10.60
CA ILE A 246 -4.82 11.37 -9.86
C ILE A 246 -5.30 11.44 -8.41
N SER A 247 -5.91 10.37 -7.92
CA SER A 247 -6.33 10.27 -6.53
C SER A 247 -5.36 9.40 -5.73
N SER A 248 -4.90 9.94 -4.61
CA SER A 248 -4.03 9.26 -3.64
C SER A 248 -4.36 9.78 -2.25
N THR A 249 -5.50 9.36 -1.70
CA THR A 249 -5.96 9.76 -0.38
C THR A 249 -6.05 8.56 0.56
N GLY A 250 -5.99 8.83 1.87
CA GLY A 250 -6.31 7.84 2.90
C GLY A 250 -7.77 7.92 3.36
N ALA A 251 -8.67 8.51 2.55
CA ALA A 251 -10.08 8.60 2.91
C ALA A 251 -10.72 7.20 2.79
N PRO A 252 -11.49 6.75 3.81
CA PRO A 252 -12.19 5.48 3.72
C PRO A 252 -13.41 5.56 2.78
N GLU A 253 -13.96 6.75 2.57
CA GLU A 253 -15.06 7.02 1.63
C GLU A 253 -14.57 7.48 0.25
N TYR A 254 -15.43 7.27 -0.76
CA TYR A 254 -15.22 7.82 -2.10
C TYR A 254 -15.32 9.35 -2.08
N LEU A 255 -14.21 10.00 -2.42
CA LEU A 255 -14.16 11.46 -2.56
C LEU A 255 -14.63 11.96 -3.93
N LEU A 256 -14.68 11.07 -4.93
CA LEU A 256 -15.15 11.37 -6.27
C LEU A 256 -16.24 10.36 -6.63
N THR A 257 -17.46 10.84 -6.75
CA THR A 257 -18.63 10.00 -7.04
C THR A 257 -19.00 9.99 -8.52
N ARG A 258 -19.75 8.97 -8.94
CA ARG A 258 -20.27 8.87 -10.31
C ARG A 258 -21.08 10.09 -10.72
N ASP A 259 -21.91 10.63 -9.81
CA ASP A 259 -22.79 11.74 -10.12
C ASP A 259 -22.02 13.05 -10.31
N GLN A 260 -20.97 13.29 -9.50
CA GLN A 260 -20.05 14.42 -9.70
C GLN A 260 -19.37 14.36 -11.07
N VAL A 261 -18.80 13.21 -11.43
CA VAL A 261 -18.15 13.03 -12.73
C VAL A 261 -19.15 13.18 -13.87
N LYS A 262 -20.36 12.61 -13.75
CA LYS A 262 -21.41 12.74 -14.76
C LYS A 262 -21.86 14.18 -14.95
N ALA A 263 -21.98 14.95 -13.87
CA ALA A 263 -22.33 16.37 -13.92
C ALA A 263 -21.22 17.19 -14.58
N ALA A 264 -19.95 16.94 -14.23
CA ALA A 264 -18.80 17.60 -14.85
C ALA A 264 -18.70 17.29 -16.35
N MET A 265 -18.84 16.02 -16.74
CA MET A 265 -18.78 15.60 -18.15
C MET A 265 -19.93 16.14 -19.01
N ARG A 266 -21.09 16.48 -18.41
CA ARG A 266 -22.20 17.14 -19.13
C ARG A 266 -21.92 18.62 -19.41
N ARG A 267 -21.03 19.24 -18.65
CA ARG A 267 -20.68 20.67 -18.75
C ARG A 267 -19.42 20.92 -19.59
N ARG A 268 -18.68 19.87 -19.94
CA ARG A 268 -17.51 19.88 -20.84
C ARG A 268 -17.94 19.52 -22.26
#